data_AF-A0AA97IJ83-F1
#
_entry.id   AF-A0AA97IJ83-F1
#
_cell.length_a   1.000
_cell.length_b   1.000
_cell.length_c   1.000
_cell.angle_alpha   90.00
_cell.angle_beta   90.00
_cell.angle_gamma   90.00
#
_symmetry.space_group_name_H-M   'P 1'
#
loop_
_entity.id
_entity.type
_entity.pdbx_description
1 polymer ?
#
loop_
_entity_poly.entity_id
_entity_poly.type
_entity_poly.pdbx_seq_one_letter_code
_entity_poly.pdbx_strand_id
1 'polypeptide(L)'
;MNIFEESLNILKSKVQLRKLFQGMHVEDIENVIRRVEAIHEEKVREHNEQKEQQGRKREAVESILGQMQEKGLTIEDLMVSAVVEKARKGKPRQRYQFQYEKEDGSVVNWEGATMGRIPSEFTEYLSKTGKERKDCIVAEL
;
A
#
# COMPACT_ATOMS: atom_id res chain seq x y z
N MET A 1 -13.12 26.04 8.31
CA MET A 1 -14.36 25.52 7.69
C MET A 1 -13.93 24.59 6.56
N ASN A 2 -14.48 23.37 6.48
CA ASN A 2 -14.02 22.39 5.50
C ASN A 2 -14.62 22.76 4.13
N ILE A 3 -13.77 23.24 3.22
CA ILE A 3 -14.17 23.75 1.88
C ILE A 3 -15.03 22.72 1.13
N PHE A 4 -14.76 21.43 1.36
CA PHE A 4 -15.51 20.33 0.79
C PHE A 4 -16.98 20.29 1.25
N GLU A 5 -17.24 20.47 2.55
CA GLU A 5 -18.60 20.46 3.09
C GLU A 5 -19.41 21.67 2.66
N GLU A 6 -18.76 22.83 2.56
CA GLU A 6 -19.39 24.06 2.08
C GLU A 6 -19.79 23.93 0.60
N SER A 7 -18.89 23.37 -0.22
CA SER A 7 -19.16 23.06 -1.64
C SER A 7 -20.34 22.09 -1.80
N LEU A 8 -20.39 21.04 -0.98
CA LEU A 8 -21.50 20.09 -1.00
C LEU A 8 -22.83 20.72 -0.58
N ASN A 9 -22.84 21.63 0.39
CA ASN A 9 -24.05 22.32 0.82
C ASN A 9 -24.61 23.19 -0.31
N ILE A 10 -23.75 23.90 -1.04
CA ILE A 10 -24.12 24.67 -2.23
C ILE A 10 -24.73 23.75 -3.30
N LEU A 11 -24.12 22.59 -3.55
CA LEU A 11 -24.59 21.63 -4.55
C LEU A 11 -25.90 20.91 -4.16
N LYS A 12 -26.21 20.77 -2.87
CA LYS A 12 -27.44 20.14 -2.36
C LYS A 12 -28.67 21.05 -2.45
N SER A 13 -28.49 22.36 -2.32
CA SER A 13 -29.61 23.31 -2.27
C SER A 13 -29.92 23.92 -3.62
N LYS A 14 -31.12 23.67 -4.16
CA LYS A 14 -31.58 24.24 -5.44
C LYS A 14 -31.49 25.78 -5.49
N VAL A 15 -31.69 26.45 -4.36
CA VAL A 15 -31.60 27.91 -4.26
C VAL A 15 -30.16 28.39 -4.41
N GLN A 16 -29.22 27.72 -3.75
CA GLN A 16 -27.79 28.05 -3.84
C GLN A 16 -27.22 27.64 -5.20
N LEU A 17 -27.63 26.50 -5.73
CA LEU A 17 -27.29 26.05 -7.07
C LEU A 17 -27.73 27.07 -8.13
N ARG A 18 -28.95 27.59 -8.03
CA ARG A 18 -29.45 28.65 -8.93
C ARG A 18 -28.60 29.92 -8.84
N LYS A 19 -28.17 30.32 -7.64
CA LYS A 19 -27.26 31.47 -7.46
C LYS A 19 -25.89 31.20 -8.07
N LEU A 20 -25.35 29.99 -7.91
CA LEU A 20 -24.07 29.59 -8.48
C LEU A 20 -24.07 29.67 -10.02
N PHE A 21 -25.15 29.23 -10.66
CA PHE A 21 -25.28 29.20 -12.12
C PHE A 21 -25.91 30.46 -12.72
N GLN A 22 -26.22 31.50 -11.93
CA GLN A 22 -26.98 32.66 -12.38
C GLN A 22 -26.32 33.45 -13.53
N GLY A 23 -24.99 33.41 -13.63
CA GLY A 23 -24.20 34.07 -14.67
C GLY A 23 -23.59 33.14 -15.72
N MET A 24 -23.96 31.85 -15.73
CA MET A 24 -23.40 30.86 -16.66
C MET A 24 -24.32 30.69 -17.88
N HIS A 25 -23.72 30.42 -19.04
CA HIS A 25 -24.49 30.10 -20.24
C HIS A 25 -25.03 28.67 -20.16
N VAL A 26 -26.09 28.40 -20.92
CA VAL A 26 -26.74 27.09 -20.97
C VAL A 26 -25.74 25.99 -21.36
N GLU A 27 -24.86 26.27 -22.33
CA GLU A 27 -23.82 25.34 -22.77
C GLU A 27 -22.83 24.95 -21.65
N ASP A 28 -22.47 25.90 -20.79
CA ASP A 28 -21.60 25.63 -19.64
C ASP A 28 -22.30 24.75 -18.61
N ILE A 29 -23.60 24.98 -18.39
CA ILE A 29 -24.42 24.15 -17.50
C ILE A 29 -24.52 22.74 -18.05
N GLU A 30 -24.74 22.57 -19.36
CA GLU A 30 -24.74 21.25 -20.02
C GLU A 30 -23.40 20.52 -19.88
N ASN A 31 -22.28 21.23 -20.04
CA ASN A 31 -20.96 20.65 -19.83
C ASN A 31 -20.74 20.20 -18.39
N VAL A 32 -21.22 20.96 -17.41
CA VAL A 32 -21.17 20.57 -15.99
C VAL A 32 -22.03 19.33 -15.75
N ILE A 33 -23.24 19.26 -16.31
CA ILE A 33 -24.11 18.08 -16.21
C ILE A 33 -23.40 16.84 -16.74
N ARG A 34 -22.83 16.89 -17.96
CA ARG A 34 -22.10 15.75 -18.55
C ARG A 34 -20.96 15.25 -17.66
N ARG A 35 -20.22 16.16 -17.03
CA ARG A 35 -19.13 15.78 -16.09
C ARG A 35 -19.67 15.10 -14.84
N VAL A 36 -20.76 15.61 -14.28
CA VAL A 36 -21.40 15.03 -13.09
C VAL A 36 -22.01 13.66 -13.42
N GLU A 37 -22.62 13.49 -14.59
CA GLU A 37 -23.13 12.21 -15.08
C GLU A 37 -22.02 11.18 -15.24
N ALA A 38 -20.88 11.54 -15.83
CA ALA A 38 -19.73 10.65 -15.94
C ALA A 38 -19.20 10.19 -14.57
N ILE A 39 -19.11 11.12 -13.59
CA ILE A 39 -18.71 10.78 -12.22
C ILE A 39 -19.75 9.86 -11.56
N HIS A 40 -21.04 10.11 -11.80
CA HIS A 40 -22.11 9.27 -11.27
C HIS A 40 -22.03 7.84 -11.83
N GLU A 41 -21.83 7.68 -13.14
CA GLU A 41 -21.66 6.37 -13.79
C GLU A 41 -20.46 5.61 -13.22
N GLU A 42 -19.32 6.29 -13.03
CA GLU A 42 -18.14 5.70 -12.40
C GLU A 42 -18.46 5.19 -10.98
N LYS A 43 -19.15 5.99 -10.17
CA LYS A 43 -19.53 5.61 -8.80
C LYS A 43 -20.53 4.45 -8.77
N VAL A 44 -21.48 4.41 -9.70
CA VAL A 44 -22.42 3.28 -9.83
C VAL A 44 -21.68 2.01 -10.23
N ARG A 45 -20.72 2.09 -11.17
CA ARG A 45 -19.90 0.96 -11.57
C ARG A 45 -19.08 0.44 -10.40
N GLU A 46 -18.36 1.30 -9.69
CA GLU A 46 -17.60 0.92 -8.48
C GLU A 46 -18.49 0.25 -7.43
N HIS A 47 -19.68 0.82 -7.18
CA HIS A 47 -20.62 0.24 -6.22
C HIS A 47 -21.12 -1.14 -6.66
N ASN A 48 -21.41 -1.33 -7.95
CA ASN A 48 -21.85 -2.62 -8.48
C ASN A 48 -20.73 -3.66 -8.46
N GLU A 49 -19.50 -3.30 -8.82
CA GLU A 49 -18.33 -4.18 -8.72
C GLU A 49 -18.09 -4.62 -7.26
N GLN A 50 -18.21 -3.71 -6.30
CA GLN A 50 -18.12 -4.04 -4.88
C GLN A 50 -19.24 -4.99 -4.45
N LYS A 51 -20.47 -4.76 -4.92
CA LYS A 51 -21.62 -5.61 -4.63
C LYS A 51 -21.48 -7.00 -5.24
N GLU A 52 -20.99 -7.11 -6.48
CA GLU A 52 -20.67 -8.39 -7.12
C GLU A 52 -19.55 -9.12 -6.37
N GLN A 53 -18.50 -8.42 -5.96
CA GLN A 53 -17.41 -9.01 -5.20
C GLN A 53 -17.88 -9.53 -3.83
N GLN A 54 -18.82 -8.82 -3.19
CA GLN A 54 -19.47 -9.30 -1.97
C GLN A 54 -20.40 -10.49 -2.24
N GLY A 55 -21.14 -10.47 -3.35
CA GLY A 55 -21.99 -11.58 -3.81
C GLY A 55 -21.19 -12.85 -4.05
N ARG A 56 -20.10 -12.78 -4.83
CA ARG A 56 -19.19 -13.91 -5.10
C ARG A 56 -18.56 -14.46 -3.82
N LYS A 57 -18.17 -13.59 -2.88
CA LYS A 57 -17.67 -14.03 -1.57
C LYS A 57 -18.75 -14.78 -0.78
N ARG A 58 -19.99 -14.28 -0.79
CA ARG A 58 -21.12 -14.92 -0.11
C ARG A 58 -21.46 -16.27 -0.73
N GLU A 59 -21.53 -16.35 -2.06
CA GLU A 59 -21.76 -17.59 -2.80
C GLU A 59 -20.65 -18.62 -2.56
N ALA A 60 -19.38 -18.18 -2.56
CA ALA A 60 -18.26 -19.06 -2.23
C ALA A 60 -18.33 -19.59 -0.80
N VAL A 61 -18.67 -18.74 0.17
CA VAL A 61 -18.86 -19.15 1.57
C VAL A 61 -20.01 -20.15 1.69
N GLU A 62 -21.13 -19.91 1.02
CA GLU A 62 -22.29 -20.81 1.03
C GLU A 62 -21.99 -22.16 0.37
N SER A 63 -21.26 -22.16 -0.75
CA SER A 63 -20.79 -23.39 -1.39
C SER A 63 -19.85 -24.20 -0.49
N ILE A 64 -18.92 -23.52 0.20
CA ILE A 64 -18.00 -24.17 1.14
C ILE A 64 -18.77 -24.75 2.33
N LEU A 65 -19.73 -24.01 2.88
CA LEU A 65 -20.59 -24.49 3.97
C LEU A 65 -21.39 -25.74 3.55
N GLY A 66 -21.93 -25.78 2.33
CA GLY A 66 -22.60 -26.97 1.79
C GLY A 66 -21.66 -28.18 1.70
N GLN A 67 -20.47 -27.99 1.13
CA GLN A 67 -19.46 -29.06 1.04
C GLN A 67 -18.96 -29.54 2.41
N MET A 68 -18.89 -28.64 3.40
CA MET A 68 -18.55 -28.99 4.78
C MET A 68 -19.64 -29.84 5.43
N GLN A 69 -20.91 -29.46 5.25
CA GLN A 69 -22.05 -30.24 5.77
C GLN A 69 -22.10 -31.64 5.14
N GLU A 70 -21.88 -31.77 3.83
CA GLU A 70 -21.83 -33.07 3.15
C GLU A 70 -20.71 -33.98 3.69
N LYS A 71 -19.58 -33.39 4.09
CA LYS A 71 -18.43 -34.10 4.67
C LYS A 71 -18.55 -34.30 6.19
N GLY A 72 -19.63 -33.81 6.81
CA GLY A 72 -19.84 -33.88 8.26
C GLY A 72 -18.82 -33.07 9.08
N LEU A 73 -18.19 -32.06 8.48
CA LEU A 73 -17.18 -31.23 9.12
C LEU A 73 -17.80 -30.00 9.77
N THR A 74 -17.40 -29.71 11.00
CA THR A 74 -17.81 -28.49 11.71
C THR A 74 -16.82 -27.34 11.47
N ILE A 75 -17.24 -26.11 11.76
CA ILE A 75 -16.37 -24.92 11.62
C ILE A 75 -15.19 -25.02 12.59
N GLU A 76 -15.41 -25.63 13.75
CA GLU A 76 -14.42 -25.92 14.78
C GLU A 76 -13.31 -26.85 14.26
N ASP A 77 -13.65 -27.90 13.51
CA ASP A 77 -12.68 -28.85 12.93
C ASP A 77 -11.72 -28.19 11.92
N LEU A 78 -12.22 -27.19 11.19
CA LEU A 78 -11.42 -26.39 10.25
C LEU A 78 -10.50 -25.39 10.95
N MET A 79 -10.94 -24.79 12.06
CA MET A 79 -10.10 -23.89 12.85
C MET A 79 -8.92 -24.61 13.51
N VAL A 80 -9.08 -25.89 13.87
CA VAL A 80 -7.99 -26.73 14.39
C VAL A 80 -6.92 -27.00 13.31
N SER A 81 -7.33 -27.17 12.05
CA SER A 81 -6.41 -27.37 10.92
C SER A 81 -5.81 -26.07 10.36
N ALA A 82 -6.41 -24.91 10.65
CA ALA A 82 -5.95 -23.59 10.20
C ALA A 82 -4.72 -23.06 10.97
N VAL A 83 -4.16 -23.84 11.89
CA VAL A 83 -2.84 -23.58 12.48
C VAL A 83 -1.76 -23.90 11.43
N VAL A 84 -1.74 -23.11 10.37
CA VAL A 84 -0.60 -23.05 9.46
C VAL A 84 0.56 -22.50 10.27
N GLU A 85 1.60 -23.32 10.49
CA GLU A 85 2.85 -22.93 11.10
C GLU A 85 3.28 -21.56 10.56
N LYS A 86 3.27 -20.55 11.43
CA LYS A 86 3.87 -19.26 11.11
C LYS A 86 5.30 -19.52 10.68
N ALA A 87 5.59 -19.26 9.40
CA ALA A 87 6.94 -19.32 8.87
C ALA A 87 7.89 -18.60 9.84
N ARG A 88 8.90 -19.31 10.32
CA ARG A 88 9.87 -18.81 11.31
C ARG A 88 10.43 -17.49 10.79
N LYS A 89 10.05 -16.37 11.43
CA LYS A 89 10.65 -15.06 11.16
C LYS A 89 12.17 -15.22 11.29
N GLY A 90 12.89 -15.06 10.19
CA GLY A 90 14.35 -15.12 10.19
C GLY A 90 14.91 -14.16 11.23
N LYS A 91 15.95 -14.62 11.95
CA LYS A 91 16.64 -13.83 12.98
C LYS A 91 17.01 -12.45 12.40
N PRO A 92 16.75 -11.33 13.10
CA PRO A 92 17.17 -10.01 12.62
C PRO A 92 18.69 -10.02 12.42
N ARG A 93 19.15 -9.59 11.24
CA ARG A 93 20.58 -9.53 10.93
C ARG A 93 21.20 -8.37 11.71
N GLN A 94 22.28 -8.66 12.44
CA GLN A 94 23.05 -7.65 13.18
C GLN A 94 23.56 -6.57 12.22
N ARG A 95 23.42 -5.31 12.62
CA ARG A 95 23.90 -4.15 11.86
C ARG A 95 25.21 -3.68 12.47
N TYR A 96 26.06 -3.12 11.61
CA TYR A 96 27.37 -2.61 11.97
C TYR A 96 27.59 -1.28 11.27
N GLN A 97 28.34 -0.40 11.91
CA GLN A 97 28.84 0.82 11.32
C GLN A 97 30.25 0.56 10.77
N PHE A 98 30.41 0.72 9.46
CA PHE A 98 31.67 0.61 8.75
C PHE A 98 32.25 1.98 8.45
N GLN A 99 33.57 2.11 8.46
CA GLN A 99 34.26 3.33 8.06
C GLN A 99 35.26 3.01 6.94
N TYR A 100 35.24 3.80 5.87
CA TYR A 100 36.18 3.66 4.75
C TYR A 100 36.52 5.02 4.14
N GLU A 101 37.65 5.07 3.43
CA GLU A 101 38.14 6.27 2.77
C GLU A 101 37.79 6.22 1.28
N LYS A 102 37.27 7.32 0.74
CA LYS A 102 36.98 7.46 -0.69
C LYS A 102 38.25 7.80 -1.47
N GLU A 103 38.19 7.68 -2.79
CA GLU A 103 39.29 8.12 -3.67
C GLU A 103 39.66 9.60 -3.49
N ASP A 104 38.71 10.42 -3.05
CA ASP A 104 38.86 11.85 -2.77
C ASP A 104 39.46 12.13 -1.36
N GLY A 105 39.97 11.11 -0.66
CA GLY A 105 40.54 11.24 0.70
C GLY A 105 39.51 11.51 1.81
N SER A 106 38.22 11.52 1.48
CA SER A 106 37.13 11.74 2.43
C SER A 106 36.76 10.46 3.17
N VAL A 107 36.72 10.51 4.50
CA VAL A 107 36.29 9.39 5.35
C VAL A 107 34.76 9.34 5.42
N VAL A 108 34.19 8.18 5.11
CA VAL A 108 32.74 7.95 5.08
C VAL A 108 32.34 6.82 6.02
N ASN A 109 31.27 7.07 6.78
CA ASN A 109 30.65 6.10 7.68
C ASN A 109 29.40 5.52 7.00
N TRP A 110 29.29 4.19 6.97
CA TRP A 110 28.18 3.47 6.34
C TRP A 110 27.62 2.40 7.27
N GLU A 111 26.31 2.38 7.45
CA GLU A 111 25.61 1.36 8.22
C GLU A 111 25.18 0.19 7.33
N GLY A 112 25.62 -1.01 7.67
CA GLY A 112 25.37 -2.20 6.85
C GLY A 112 25.33 -3.48 7.67
N ALA A 113 25.02 -4.59 7.00
CA ALA A 113 25.18 -5.92 7.58
C ALA A 113 26.42 -6.59 6.96
N THR A 114 27.07 -7.48 7.71
CA THR A 114 28.21 -8.27 7.22
C THR A 114 27.87 -9.16 6.02
N MET A 115 26.58 -9.50 5.85
CA MET A 115 26.06 -10.27 4.71
C MET A 115 24.98 -9.49 3.97
N GLY A 116 25.27 -9.03 2.75
CA GLY A 116 24.30 -8.34 1.90
C GLY A 116 24.93 -7.48 0.81
N ARG A 117 24.10 -6.58 0.25
CA ARG A 117 24.49 -5.60 -0.76
C ARG A 117 25.40 -4.54 -0.12
N ILE A 118 26.49 -4.23 -0.81
CA ILE A 118 27.52 -3.31 -0.36
C ILE A 118 27.60 -2.12 -1.34
N PRO A 119 27.87 -0.89 -0.87
CA PRO A 119 28.15 0.25 -1.75
C PRO A 119 29.34 -0.03 -2.68
N SER A 120 29.24 0.40 -3.93
CA SER A 120 30.32 0.24 -4.91
C SER A 120 31.63 0.87 -4.43
N GLU A 121 31.53 2.04 -3.79
CA GLU A 121 32.67 2.78 -3.23
C GLU A 121 33.39 1.98 -2.13
N PHE A 122 32.65 1.27 -1.27
CA PHE A 122 33.27 0.41 -0.24
C PHE A 122 33.91 -0.83 -0.85
N THR A 123 33.33 -1.37 -1.93
CA THR A 123 33.90 -2.53 -2.65
C THR A 123 35.25 -2.16 -3.30
N GLU A 124 35.34 -0.95 -3.84
CA GLU A 124 36.58 -0.42 -4.41
C GLU A 124 37.65 -0.18 -3.34
N TYR A 125 37.27 0.39 -2.19
CA TYR A 125 38.17 0.55 -1.05
C TYR A 125 38.75 -0.79 -0.54
N LEU A 126 37.90 -1.83 -0.39
CA LEU A 126 38.35 -3.16 0.02
C LEU A 126 39.27 -3.79 -1.03
N SER A 127 39.00 -3.57 -2.32
CA SER A 127 39.82 -4.08 -3.42
C SER A 127 41.20 -3.42 -3.47
N LYS A 128 41.30 -2.12 -3.16
CA LYS A 128 42.57 -1.38 -3.14
C LYS A 128 43.41 -1.68 -1.89
N THR A 129 42.76 -1.83 -0.74
CA THR A 129 43.45 -2.02 0.55
C THR A 129 43.69 -3.49 0.90
N GLY A 130 43.02 -4.42 0.22
CA GLY A 130 43.07 -5.85 0.51
C GLY A 130 42.45 -6.24 1.85
N LYS A 131 41.74 -5.33 2.52
CA LYS A 131 41.10 -5.56 3.82
C LYS A 131 39.80 -6.35 3.66
N GLU A 132 39.45 -7.12 4.69
CA GLU A 132 38.14 -7.77 4.72
C GLU A 132 37.09 -6.83 5.30
N ARG A 133 35.82 -7.05 4.94
CA ARG A 133 34.69 -6.22 5.41
C ARG A 133 34.66 -6.05 6.93
N LYS A 134 35.06 -7.10 7.67
CA LYS A 134 35.06 -7.12 9.14
C LYS A 134 36.10 -6.18 9.74
N ASP A 135 37.19 -5.90 9.03
CA ASP A 135 38.27 -5.05 9.52
C ASP A 135 37.92 -3.56 9.48
N CYS A 136 36.85 -3.21 8.77
CA CYS A 136 36.36 -1.84 8.66
C CYS A 136 35.19 -1.53 9.61
N ILE A 137 34.84 -2.46 10.51
CA ILE A 137 33.77 -2.27 11.51
C ILE A 137 34.29 -1.37 12.63
N VAL A 138 33.57 -0.29 12.90
CA VAL A 138 33.89 0.66 13.98
C VAL A 138 32.93 0.49 15.17
N ALA A 139 31.67 0.12 14.94
CA ALA A 139 30.69 -0.11 16.00
C ALA A 139 29.63 -1.15 15.60
N GLU A 140 29.07 -1.84 16.58
CA GLU A 140 27.87 -2.68 16.43
C GLU A 140 26.62 -1.82 16.69
N LEU A 141 25.56 -2.03 15.89
CA LEU A 141 24.28 -1.33 15.96
C LEU A 141 23.14 -2.31 16.28
#